data_AF-A0A7S2TVA2-F1
#
_entry.id   AF-A0A7S2TVA2-F1
#
_cell.length_a   1.000
_cell.length_b   1.000
_cell.length_c   1.000
_cell.angle_alpha   90.00
_cell.angle_beta   90.00
_cell.angle_gamma   90.00
#
_symmetry.space_group_name_H-M   'P 1'
#
loop_
_entity.id
_entity.type
_entity.pdbx_description
1 polymer ?
#
loop_
_entity_poly.entity_id
_entity_poly.type
_entity_poly.pdbx_seq_one_letter_code
_entity_poly.pdbx_strand_id
1 'polypeptide(L)'
;NADGRIDVQVLPRLRNRYLGLRHGESEANLAGIISSDYDTGSTIHGLTPKGKVQARQAATFLLEMVGRNNVEDLVVYSSNFTRARQTAEECMEAVQNILAFESEPMRPPADMDTSS
;
A
#
# COMPACT_ATOMS: atom_id res chain seq x y z
N ASN A 1 -12.37 39.95 22.65
CA ASN A 1 -11.67 41.19 23.09
C ASN A 1 -10.93 41.78 21.91
N ALA A 2 -10.77 43.09 21.85
CA ALA A 2 -10.26 43.84 20.70
C ALA A 2 -8.74 43.63 20.43
N ASP A 3 -8.24 42.39 20.46
CA ASP A 3 -6.80 42.07 20.38
C ASP A 3 -6.41 41.17 19.19
N GLY A 4 -7.33 40.79 18.31
CA GLY A 4 -7.02 40.07 17.07
C GLY A 4 -6.37 38.69 17.27
N ARG A 5 -6.43 38.10 18.47
CA ARG A 5 -5.90 36.74 18.69
C ARG A 5 -6.83 35.71 18.08
N ILE A 6 -6.33 34.98 17.08
CA ILE A 6 -6.96 33.78 16.57
C ILE A 6 -6.86 32.72 17.66
N ASP A 7 -8.00 32.33 18.21
CA ASP A 7 -8.11 31.21 19.14
C ASP A 7 -7.82 29.92 18.36
N VAL A 8 -6.57 29.46 18.38
CA VAL A 8 -6.18 28.20 17.75
C VAL A 8 -6.71 27.07 18.62
N GLN A 9 -7.91 26.57 18.31
CA GLN A 9 -8.43 25.37 18.94
C GLN A 9 -7.48 24.21 18.66
N VAL A 10 -6.88 23.66 19.72
CA VAL A 10 -6.13 22.41 19.65
C VAL A 10 -7.13 21.29 19.37
N LEU A 11 -7.10 20.76 18.15
CA LEU A 11 -7.95 19.64 17.79
C LEU A 11 -7.53 18.39 18.58
N PRO A 12 -8.49 17.60 19.07
CA PRO A 12 -8.19 16.35 19.74
C PRO A 12 -7.46 15.39 18.79
N ARG A 13 -6.58 14.56 19.35
CA ARG A 13 -5.82 13.57 18.58
C ARG A 13 -6.78 12.60 17.90
N LEU A 14 -6.65 12.43 16.59
CA LEU A 14 -7.46 11.48 15.83
C LEU A 14 -7.16 10.05 16.29
N ARG A 15 -8.23 9.24 16.44
CA ARG A 15 -8.12 7.83 16.82
C ARG A 15 -7.51 6.97 15.72
N ASN A 16 -7.80 7.31 14.45
CA ASN A 16 -7.40 6.54 13.27
C ASN A 16 -6.46 7.35 12.39
N ARG A 17 -5.65 6.64 11.60
CA ARG A 17 -4.80 7.21 10.55
C ARG A 17 -5.35 6.78 9.19
N TYR A 18 -5.47 7.72 8.27
CA TYR A 18 -5.93 7.46 6.91
C TYR A 18 -4.78 7.69 5.95
N LEU A 19 -4.50 6.69 5.11
CA LEU A 19 -3.42 6.72 4.12
C LEU A 19 -4.04 6.66 2.72
N GLY A 20 -3.65 7.59 1.86
CA GLY A 20 -4.08 7.61 0.46
C GLY A 20 -3.06 6.90 -0.42
N LEU A 21 -3.50 5.89 -1.17
CA LEU A 21 -2.70 5.20 -2.18
C LEU A 21 -3.31 5.41 -3.56
N ARG A 22 -2.59 6.10 -4.44
CA ARG A 22 -2.97 6.21 -5.85
C ARG A 22 -2.64 4.90 -6.57
N HIS A 23 -3.49 4.49 -7.50
CA HIS A 23 -3.25 3.31 -8.32
C HIS A 23 -1.92 3.43 -9.09
N GLY A 24 -1.27 2.29 -9.34
CA GLY A 24 -0.09 2.21 -10.20
C GLY A 24 -0.42 2.52 -11.67
N GLU A 25 0.61 2.58 -12.51
CA GLU A 25 0.43 2.78 -13.95
C GLU A 25 -0.53 1.74 -14.56
N SER A 26 -1.53 2.21 -15.30
CA SER A 26 -2.55 1.38 -15.97
C SER A 26 -2.44 1.42 -17.48
N GLU A 27 -3.04 0.45 -18.16
CA GLU A 27 -3.11 0.40 -19.63
C GLU A 27 -3.76 1.68 -20.20
N ALA A 28 -4.79 2.19 -19.53
CA ALA A 28 -5.42 3.47 -19.89
C ALA A 28 -4.44 4.65 -19.77
N ASN A 29 -3.53 4.65 -18.80
CA ASN A 29 -2.53 5.71 -18.69
C ASN A 29 -1.58 5.69 -19.88
N LEU A 30 -1.12 4.51 -20.30
CA LEU A 30 -0.27 4.38 -21.49
C LEU A 30 -0.99 4.80 -22.77
N ALA A 31 -2.29 4.51 -22.86
CA ALA A 31 -3.13 4.92 -23.98
C ALA A 31 -3.53 6.41 -23.94
N GLY A 32 -3.19 7.16 -22.89
CA GLY A 32 -3.61 8.56 -22.71
C GLY A 32 -5.12 8.72 -22.46
N ILE A 33 -5.80 7.67 -22.01
CA ILE A 33 -7.26 7.62 -21.82
C ILE A 33 -7.61 7.98 -20.37
N ILE A 34 -8.56 8.91 -20.21
CA ILE A 34 -9.19 9.17 -18.91
C ILE A 34 -10.24 8.10 -18.64
N SER A 35 -9.83 7.03 -17.95
CA SER A 35 -10.71 5.92 -17.55
C SER A 35 -11.59 6.30 -16.34
N SER A 36 -12.72 6.96 -16.62
CA SER A 36 -13.69 7.41 -15.62
C SER A 36 -15.06 6.73 -15.73
N ASP A 37 -15.34 6.08 -16.88
CA ASP A 37 -16.51 5.24 -17.04
C ASP A 37 -16.41 3.98 -16.15
N TYR A 38 -17.46 3.69 -15.39
CA TYR A 38 -17.45 2.61 -14.40
C TYR A 38 -17.41 1.24 -15.06
N ASP A 39 -18.24 0.99 -16.06
CA ASP A 39 -18.37 -0.33 -16.70
C ASP A 39 -17.06 -0.72 -17.40
N THR A 40 -16.45 0.22 -18.12
CA THR A 40 -15.17 0.02 -18.80
C THR A 40 -14.00 -0.01 -17.81
N GLY A 41 -13.98 0.91 -16.85
CA GLY A 41 -12.86 1.09 -15.93
C GLY A 41 -12.76 0.03 -14.83
N SER A 42 -13.86 -0.68 -14.53
CA SER A 42 -13.90 -1.78 -13.57
C SER A 42 -13.53 -3.14 -14.19
N THR A 43 -13.42 -3.23 -15.52
CA THR A 43 -13.18 -4.48 -16.24
C THR A 43 -11.90 -4.49 -17.08
N ILE A 44 -11.62 -3.43 -17.85
CA ILE A 44 -10.63 -3.48 -18.93
C ILE A 44 -9.31 -2.79 -18.56
N HIS A 45 -9.38 -1.66 -17.85
CA HIS A 45 -8.20 -0.80 -17.62
C HIS A 45 -7.41 -1.19 -16.36
N GLY A 46 -6.76 -2.36 -16.42
CA GLY A 46 -5.90 -2.90 -15.37
C GLY A 46 -4.51 -2.25 -15.27
N LEU A 47 -3.71 -2.72 -14.32
CA LEU A 47 -2.31 -2.31 -14.13
C LEU A 47 -1.41 -2.91 -15.21
N THR A 48 -0.44 -2.12 -15.65
CA THR A 48 0.69 -2.61 -16.45
C THR A 48 1.64 -3.43 -15.57
N PRO A 49 2.57 -4.22 -16.16
CA PRO A 49 3.63 -4.87 -15.38
C PRO A 49 4.42 -3.89 -14.51
N LYS A 50 4.70 -2.69 -15.04
CA LYS A 50 5.35 -1.60 -14.29
C LYS A 50 4.45 -1.09 -13.16
N GLY A 51 3.15 -0.92 -13.41
CA GLY A 51 2.18 -0.54 -12.38
C GLY A 51 2.09 -1.54 -11.23
N LYS A 52 2.19 -2.84 -11.51
CA LYS A 52 2.26 -3.88 -10.47
C LYS A 52 3.52 -3.76 -9.63
N VAL A 53 4.68 -3.53 -10.25
CA VAL A 53 5.93 -3.30 -9.51
C VAL A 53 5.83 -2.06 -8.62
N GLN A 54 5.24 -0.97 -9.11
CA GLN A 54 4.98 0.23 -8.31
C GLN A 54 4.08 -0.07 -7.10
N ALA A 55 3.03 -0.87 -7.28
CA ALA A 55 2.14 -1.28 -6.20
C ALA A 55 2.88 -2.10 -5.13
N ARG A 56 3.72 -3.05 -5.54
CA ARG A 56 4.54 -3.85 -4.61
C ARG A 56 5.57 -3.00 -3.87
N GLN A 57 6.19 -2.03 -4.54
CA GLN A 57 7.12 -1.09 -3.90
C GLN A 57 6.42 -0.23 -2.83
N ALA A 58 5.14 0.09 -3.01
CA ALA A 58 4.35 0.81 -2.02
C ALA A 58 4.19 0.04 -0.69
N ALA A 59 4.30 -1.29 -0.70
CA ALA A 59 4.22 -2.13 0.49
C ALA A 59 5.31 -1.79 1.52
N THR A 60 6.54 -1.56 1.07
CA THR A 60 7.66 -1.19 1.96
C THR A 60 7.37 0.14 2.67
N PHE A 61 6.94 1.15 1.91
CA PHE A 61 6.57 2.45 2.47
C PHE A 61 5.38 2.35 3.44
N LEU A 62 4.40 1.51 3.11
CA LEU A 62 3.25 1.26 3.98
C LEU A 62 3.69 0.65 5.32
N LEU A 63 4.56 -0.36 5.30
CA LEU A 63 5.11 -0.99 6.50
C LEU A 63 5.95 -0.02 7.34
N GLU A 64 6.68 0.90 6.71
CA GLU A 64 7.42 1.97 7.41
C GLU A 64 6.47 2.96 8.07
N MET A 65 5.40 3.37 7.39
CA MET A 65 4.43 4.32 7.93
C MET A 65 3.56 3.72 9.03
N VAL A 66 3.09 2.48 8.86
CA VAL A 66 2.17 1.82 9.80
C VAL A 66 2.93 1.19 10.96
N GLY A 67 4.14 0.66 10.70
CA GLY A 67 4.89 -0.15 11.64
C GLY A 67 4.42 -1.61 11.61
N ARG A 68 5.36 -2.54 11.66
CA ARG A 68 5.09 -3.99 11.47
C ARG A 68 4.09 -4.54 12.50
N ASN A 69 4.18 -4.08 13.74
CA ASN A 69 3.30 -4.52 14.83
C ASN A 69 1.85 -4.04 14.70
N ASN A 70 1.57 -3.07 13.82
CA ASN A 70 0.21 -2.51 13.66
C ASN A 70 -0.45 -2.99 12.35
N VAL A 71 0.16 -3.94 11.63
CA VAL A 71 -0.38 -4.43 10.35
C VAL A 71 -1.68 -5.21 10.56
N GLU A 72 -1.86 -5.87 11.71
CA GLU A 72 -3.10 -6.59 12.03
C GLU A 72 -4.31 -5.65 12.18
N ASP A 73 -4.08 -4.39 12.58
CA ASP A 73 -5.11 -3.35 12.68
C ASP A 73 -5.33 -2.59 11.36
N LEU A 74 -4.59 -2.93 10.29
CA LEU A 74 -4.67 -2.26 9.01
C LEU A 74 -5.91 -2.73 8.23
N VAL A 75 -6.78 -1.78 7.87
CA VAL A 75 -7.92 -2.04 6.99
C VAL A 75 -7.67 -1.39 5.63
N VAL A 76 -7.81 -2.18 4.56
CA VAL A 76 -7.59 -1.74 3.18
C VAL A 76 -8.92 -1.64 2.45
N TYR A 77 -9.20 -0.45 1.91
CA TYR A 77 -10.33 -0.20 1.04
C TYR A 77 -9.83 0.22 -0.33
N SER A 78 -10.41 -0.35 -1.38
CA SER A 78 -10.12 0.02 -2.76
C SER A 78 -11.40 0.37 -3.51
N SER A 79 -11.27 1.22 -4.53
CA SER A 79 -12.35 1.43 -5.49
C SER A 79 -12.49 0.21 -6.41
N ASN A 80 -13.70 -0.03 -6.90
CA ASN A 80 -14.02 -1.09 -7.86
C ASN A 80 -13.33 -0.93 -9.24
N PHE A 81 -12.67 0.20 -9.53
CA PHE A 81 -11.83 0.31 -10.73
C PHE A 81 -10.71 -0.73 -10.71
N THR A 82 -10.51 -1.46 -11.82
CA THR A 82 -9.59 -2.61 -11.90
C THR A 82 -8.18 -2.23 -11.43
N ARG A 83 -7.65 -1.12 -11.92
CA ARG A 83 -6.34 -0.58 -11.54
C ARG A 83 -6.21 -0.29 -10.04
N ALA A 84 -7.27 0.18 -9.38
CA ALA A 84 -7.26 0.49 -7.95
C ALA A 84 -7.28 -0.79 -7.12
N ARG A 85 -8.19 -1.71 -7.45
CA ARG A 85 -8.27 -3.03 -6.82
C ARG A 85 -6.96 -3.82 -6.96
N GLN A 86 -6.42 -3.93 -8.17
CA GLN A 86 -5.15 -4.61 -8.42
C GLN A 86 -3.97 -3.95 -7.69
N THR A 87 -3.97 -2.62 -7.55
CA THR A 87 -2.93 -1.94 -6.75
C THR A 87 -3.00 -2.37 -5.28
N ALA A 88 -4.21 -2.44 -4.72
CA ALA A 88 -4.40 -2.87 -3.34
C ALA A 88 -4.00 -4.34 -3.15
N GLU A 89 -4.41 -5.22 -4.06
CA GLU A 89 -4.06 -6.65 -4.05
C GLU A 89 -2.55 -6.85 -4.10
N GLU A 90 -1.86 -6.28 -5.10
CA GLU A 90 -0.41 -6.43 -5.29
C GLU A 90 0.40 -5.82 -4.13
N CYS A 91 -0.08 -4.70 -3.55
CA CYS A 91 0.53 -4.09 -2.37
C CYS A 91 0.39 -4.99 -1.15
N MET A 92 -0.81 -5.52 -0.87
CA MET A 92 -1.03 -6.35 0.31
C MET A 92 -0.41 -7.74 0.21
N GLU A 93 -0.37 -8.32 -0.99
CA GLU A 93 0.40 -9.54 -1.25
C GLU A 93 1.88 -9.32 -0.96
N ALA A 94 2.46 -8.19 -1.40
CA ALA A 94 3.84 -7.85 -1.08
C ALA A 94 4.05 -7.63 0.43
N VAL A 95 3.13 -6.96 1.14
CA VAL A 95 3.18 -6.84 2.61
C VAL A 95 3.22 -8.21 3.28
N GLN A 96 2.32 -9.13 2.89
CA GLN A 96 2.25 -10.48 3.43
C GLN A 96 3.54 -11.25 3.17
N ASN A 97 4.08 -11.18 1.96
CA ASN A 97 5.32 -11.86 1.59
C ASN A 97 6.52 -11.33 2.39
N ILE A 98 6.62 -10.02 2.62
CA ILE A 98 7.69 -9.42 3.44
C ILE A 98 7.61 -9.95 4.87
N LEU A 99 6.43 -9.88 5.49
CA LEU A 99 6.25 -10.33 6.88
C LEU A 99 6.46 -11.84 7.03
N ALA A 100 6.00 -12.63 6.06
CA ALA A 100 6.24 -14.08 6.04
C ALA A 100 7.74 -14.40 6.00
N PHE A 101 8.49 -13.73 5.11
CA PHE A 101 9.94 -13.91 5.01
C PHE A 101 10.68 -13.50 6.29
N GLU A 102 10.27 -12.40 6.92
CA GLU A 102 10.84 -11.95 8.21
C GLU A 102 10.54 -12.93 9.36
N SER A 103 9.44 -13.68 9.28
CA SER A 103 9.03 -14.64 10.31
C SER A 103 9.69 -16.01 10.19
N GLU A 104 10.30 -16.34 9.05
CA GLU A 104 11.02 -17.60 8.88
C GLU A 104 12.34 -17.59 9.67
N PRO A 105 12.62 -18.59 10.52
CA PRO A 105 13.88 -18.66 11.23
C PRO A 105 15.01 -18.81 10.21
N MET A 106 15.97 -17.87 10.24
CA MET A 106 17.17 -17.90 9.40
C MET A 106 17.81 -19.29 9.49
N ARG A 107 17.69 -20.07 8.40
CA ARG A 107 18.35 -21.38 8.30
C ARG A 107 19.85 -21.10 8.25
N PRO A 108 20.66 -21.60 9.21
CA PRO A 108 22.09 -21.45 9.09
C PRO A 108 22.55 -22.10 7.77
N PRO A 109 23.55 -21.53 7.08
CA PRO A 109 24.09 -22.13 5.87
C PRO A 109 24.50 -23.57 6.15
N ALA A 110 24.18 -24.47 5.21
CA ALA A 110 24.32 -25.92 5.37
C ALA A 110 25.77 -26.42 5.54
N ASP A 111 26.76 -25.52 5.54
CA ASP A 111 28.18 -25.83 5.42
C ASP A 111 29.02 -25.39 6.63
N MET A 112 28.42 -25.27 7.82
CA MET A 112 29.21 -25.30 9.07
C MET A 112 29.14 -26.68 9.70
N ASP A 113 29.84 -27.61 9.07
CA ASP A 113 30.27 -28.85 9.70
C ASP A 113 31.35 -28.49 10.74
N THR A 114 30.92 -28.09 11.94
CA THR A 114 31.81 -27.97 13.11
C THR A 114 32.03 -29.36 13.69
N SER A 115 32.62 -30.25 12.90
CA SER A 115 33.19 -31.49 13.41
C SER A 115 34.45 -31.14 14.20
N SER A 116 34.34 -31.16 15.53
CA SER A 116 35.46 -31.19 16.48
C SER A 116 35.95 -32.62 16.67
#